data_AF-A0A7S2W6X3-F1
#
_entry.id   AF-A0A7S2W6X3-F1
#
_cell.length_a   1.000
_cell.length_b   1.000
_cell.length_c   1.000
_cell.angle_alpha   90.00
_cell.angle_beta   90.00
_cell.angle_gamma   90.00
#
_symmetry.space_group_name_H-M   'P 1'
#
loop_
_entity.id
_entity.type
_entity.pdbx_description
1 polymer ?
#
loop_
_entity_poly.entity_id
_entity_poly.type
_entity_poly.pdbx_seq_one_letter_code
_entity_poly.pdbx_strand_id
1 'polypeptide(L)'
;VSDVPVDFKEETAEKVESTKEDGGRVGVEIETTKTGAGTAIGTSEEKLETVKEEIKTVGKKVESNKMKASAKLNSGKATPQTSSPHRTPNRKDSSIVEIAEPEEDSRIKLLNGLDYLDDLLNNIAIDPGDDDLLKWSSDAPHHLSDYCIEVKDQKDGSKNKYYVHKLVLSTGPTKCGLFEQIFTESKNNSDGKTINLSHSAAKVFPELLDFLYSREDRLDLTSDNAVTLRHLGKLLVIKKLVMKVTLFIRDDLKAHLSLRYLNSAFEFMDENLIDNAAKVCAANITVVDRDGLTNLDPYLFSKVVSCDKISCSSEELSKIVSEFCRKHNTEMSTDLLRVITDSKNMPVVDHSECVYLLHLSEKYSTDAGGKTDLGERVLLSGSESWNRTIVRELKVEQDAVGPYDELSAELKVKLLEDSLIRASKDYNRVLRNQDKTVEGIKAEANKSFRLKETSLDAALRNAKQLKSENLNLKKELHSFKRLPANYKFPKNRNQYSYDPSGDSKYGQDRPTTQPSTVGPEADAGIVIVEGQHVFPVYSYQP
;
A
#
# COMPACT_ATOMS: atom_id res chain seq x y z
N VAL A 1 26.37 -38.42 40.55
CA VAL A 1 26.06 -37.07 41.06
C VAL A 1 25.92 -36.19 39.81
N SER A 2 24.90 -36.50 38.99
CA SER A 2 23.57 -35.82 38.90
C SER A 2 23.72 -34.51 38.13
N ASP A 3 23.58 -34.45 36.80
CA ASP A 3 22.43 -34.81 35.94
C ASP A 3 21.08 -34.34 36.50
N VAL A 4 20.63 -33.18 36.00
CA VAL A 4 19.29 -32.63 36.15
C VAL A 4 18.84 -32.16 34.75
N PRO A 5 17.80 -32.76 34.16
CA PRO A 5 17.11 -32.21 33.00
C PRO A 5 15.98 -31.27 33.46
N VAL A 6 15.77 -30.17 32.74
CA VAL A 6 14.64 -29.28 32.94
C VAL A 6 13.49 -29.78 32.06
N ASP A 7 12.45 -30.28 32.71
CA ASP A 7 11.16 -30.66 32.12
C ASP A 7 10.45 -29.43 31.54
N PHE A 8 10.16 -29.46 30.23
CA PHE A 8 9.12 -28.63 29.63
C PHE A 8 7.79 -29.39 29.75
N LYS A 9 6.88 -28.87 30.58
CA LYS A 9 5.49 -29.31 30.58
C LYS A 9 4.73 -28.62 29.45
N GLU A 10 4.25 -29.43 28.52
CA GLU A 10 3.06 -29.17 27.71
C GLU A 10 1.89 -28.85 28.65
N GLU A 11 1.27 -27.68 28.45
CA GLU A 11 -0.04 -27.38 29.01
C GLU A 11 -1.03 -27.27 27.85
N THR A 12 -1.97 -28.21 27.89
CA THR A 12 -3.04 -28.46 26.93
C THR A 12 -4.10 -27.38 26.94
N ALA A 13 -4.68 -27.17 25.75
CA ALA A 13 -5.83 -26.35 25.47
C ALA A 13 -7.01 -26.58 26.43
N GLU A 14 -7.58 -25.49 26.95
CA GLU A 14 -8.94 -25.48 27.46
C GLU A 14 -9.79 -24.41 26.76
N LYS A 15 -10.99 -24.87 26.47
CA LYS A 15 -12.02 -24.38 25.57
C LYS A 15 -12.90 -23.42 26.35
N VAL A 16 -12.95 -22.13 25.98
CA VAL A 16 -13.92 -21.20 26.57
C VAL A 16 -15.02 -20.90 25.57
N GLU A 17 -16.23 -21.26 26.01
CA GLU A 17 -17.52 -21.08 25.36
C GLU A 17 -17.81 -19.63 24.96
N SER A 18 -18.32 -19.48 23.74
CA SER A 18 -19.02 -18.30 23.26
C SER A 18 -20.40 -18.21 23.90
N THR A 19 -20.56 -17.36 24.92
CA THR A 19 -21.88 -16.88 25.36
C THR A 19 -22.22 -15.55 24.68
N LYS A 20 -23.40 -15.56 24.06
CA LYS A 20 -24.09 -14.43 23.44
C LYS A 20 -24.23 -13.27 24.42
N GLU A 21 -23.85 -12.06 24.02
CA GLU A 21 -24.29 -10.84 24.68
C GLU A 21 -25.38 -10.15 23.85
N ASP A 22 -26.52 -9.98 24.52
CA ASP A 22 -27.71 -9.28 24.11
C ASP A 22 -27.43 -7.78 23.91
N GLY A 23 -27.90 -7.25 22.78
CA GLY A 23 -27.93 -5.82 22.50
C GLY A 23 -28.96 -5.10 23.36
N GLY A 24 -28.54 -4.65 24.54
CA GLY A 24 -29.29 -3.73 25.41
C GLY A 24 -29.28 -2.30 24.86
N ARG A 25 -30.39 -1.90 24.23
CA ARG A 25 -30.64 -0.54 23.74
C ARG A 25 -31.01 0.36 24.93
N VAL A 26 -30.05 1.08 25.49
CA VAL A 26 -30.30 2.11 26.52
C VAL A 26 -30.94 3.32 25.85
N GLY A 27 -32.23 3.54 26.14
CA GLY A 27 -32.94 4.77 25.81
C GLY A 27 -32.43 5.91 26.69
N VAL A 28 -31.83 6.92 26.08
CA VAL A 28 -31.48 8.18 26.73
C VAL A 28 -32.71 9.09 26.60
N GLU A 29 -33.44 9.26 27.70
CA GLU A 29 -34.39 10.36 27.87
C GLU A 29 -33.61 11.67 27.93
N ILE A 30 -33.84 12.54 26.95
CA ILE A 30 -33.34 13.92 26.95
C ILE A 30 -34.43 14.78 27.58
N GLU A 31 -34.28 15.10 28.86
CA GLU A 31 -35.04 16.18 29.51
C GLU A 31 -34.62 17.53 28.91
N THR A 32 -35.53 18.14 28.15
CA THR A 32 -35.37 19.53 27.70
C THR A 32 -35.73 20.49 28.83
N THR A 33 -34.75 20.92 29.61
CA THR A 33 -34.90 22.08 30.50
C THR A 33 -34.78 23.37 29.69
N LYS A 34 -35.89 24.10 29.58
CA LYS A 34 -35.92 25.52 29.17
C LYS A 34 -35.16 26.36 30.20
N THR A 35 -34.02 26.93 29.81
CA THR A 35 -33.39 28.05 30.50
C THR A 35 -33.29 29.24 29.55
N GLY A 36 -33.65 30.40 30.09
CA GLY A 36 -33.91 31.63 29.35
C GLY A 36 -32.68 32.22 28.68
N ALA A 37 -32.89 32.68 27.45
CA ALA A 37 -31.98 33.56 26.73
C ALA A 37 -32.03 34.96 27.35
N GLY A 38 -30.87 35.45 27.80
CA GLY A 38 -30.67 36.81 28.26
C GLY A 38 -29.20 37.20 28.17
N THR A 39 -28.84 37.83 27.05
CA THR A 39 -27.82 38.89 26.95
C THR A 39 -26.35 38.53 27.28
N ALA A 40 -25.62 37.94 26.31
CA ALA A 40 -24.15 37.96 26.29
C ALA A 40 -23.58 37.66 24.88
N ILE A 41 -23.78 38.56 23.91
CA ILE A 41 -23.19 38.45 22.55
C ILE A 41 -22.01 39.45 22.36
N GLY A 42 -21.71 40.30 23.34
CA GLY A 42 -20.70 41.36 23.19
C GLY A 42 -19.23 40.97 23.39
N THR A 43 -18.90 39.79 23.92
CA THR A 43 -17.54 39.50 24.42
C THR A 43 -16.73 38.49 23.59
N SER A 44 -17.30 37.89 22.54
CA SER A 44 -16.59 36.90 21.70
C SER A 44 -15.83 37.54 20.53
N GLU A 45 -16.33 38.64 19.95
CA GLU A 45 -15.62 39.34 18.86
C GLU A 45 -14.37 40.07 19.36
N GLU A 46 -14.42 40.66 20.55
CA GLU A 46 -13.27 41.39 21.14
C GLU A 46 -12.11 40.44 21.48
N LYS A 47 -12.42 39.22 21.96
CA LYS A 47 -11.41 38.18 22.19
C LYS A 47 -10.83 37.63 20.90
N LEU A 48 -11.62 37.53 19.83
CA LEU A 48 -11.14 37.07 18.53
C LEU A 48 -10.16 38.09 17.90
N GLU A 49 -10.46 39.39 18.03
CA GLU A 49 -9.61 40.43 17.47
C GLU A 49 -8.30 40.61 18.23
N THR A 50 -8.32 40.35 19.54
CA THR A 50 -7.10 40.29 20.36
C THR A 50 -6.17 39.16 19.90
N VAL A 51 -6.71 37.97 19.63
CA VAL A 51 -5.92 36.82 19.13
C VAL A 51 -5.36 37.08 17.73
N LYS A 52 -6.10 37.75 16.84
CA LYS A 52 -5.61 38.11 15.50
C LYS A 52 -4.43 39.07 15.55
N GLU A 53 -4.45 40.07 16.42
CA GLU A 53 -3.35 41.02 16.57
C GLU A 53 -2.12 40.38 17.25
N GLU A 54 -2.30 39.43 18.17
CA GLU A 54 -1.18 38.65 18.72
C GLU A 54 -0.49 37.78 17.65
N ILE A 55 -1.25 37.05 16.83
CA ILE A 55 -0.70 36.22 15.73
C ILE A 55 0.06 37.08 14.72
N LYS A 56 -0.48 38.26 14.37
CA LYS A 56 0.15 39.21 13.45
C LYS A 56 1.44 39.80 14.03
N THR A 57 1.48 40.00 15.34
CA THR A 57 2.68 40.47 16.06
C THR A 57 3.76 39.41 16.10
N VAL A 58 3.40 38.14 16.32
CA VAL A 58 4.33 37.00 16.26
C VAL A 58 4.92 36.84 14.85
N GLY A 59 4.09 36.88 13.81
CA GLY A 59 4.54 36.78 12.41
C GLY A 59 5.57 37.85 12.03
N LYS A 60 5.32 39.12 12.40
CA LYS A 60 6.28 40.22 12.16
C LYS A 60 7.60 40.03 12.92
N LYS A 61 7.56 39.44 14.11
CA LYS A 61 8.76 39.20 14.94
C LYS A 61 9.63 38.08 14.36
N VAL A 62 9.02 37.03 13.81
CA VAL A 62 9.71 35.94 13.10
C VAL A 62 10.40 36.46 11.83
N GLU A 63 9.71 37.30 11.06
CA GLU A 63 10.25 37.85 9.81
C GLU A 63 11.42 38.85 10.05
N SER A 64 11.34 39.63 11.13
CA SER A 64 12.45 40.49 11.58
C SER A 64 13.68 39.70 12.06
N ASN A 65 13.47 38.55 12.72
CA ASN A 65 14.56 37.68 13.15
C ASN A 65 15.21 36.94 11.98
N LYS A 66 14.44 36.55 10.97
CA LYS A 66 14.95 35.94 9.73
C LYS A 66 15.88 36.90 8.98
N MET A 67 15.52 38.18 8.86
CA MET A 67 16.38 39.20 8.24
C MET A 67 17.67 39.49 9.03
N LYS A 68 17.67 39.33 10.36
CA LYS A 68 18.88 39.50 11.19
C LYS A 68 19.82 38.30 11.14
N ALA A 69 19.30 37.09 10.94
CA ALA A 69 20.11 35.87 10.78
C ALA A 69 20.85 35.86 9.43
N SER A 70 20.21 36.33 8.35
CA SER A 70 20.83 36.39 7.01
C SER A 70 21.97 37.41 6.90
N ALA A 71 22.05 38.40 7.79
CA ALA A 71 23.10 39.42 7.79
C ALA A 71 24.39 38.98 8.51
N LYS A 72 24.39 37.84 9.22
CA LYS A 72 25.51 37.41 10.09
C LYS A 72 26.36 36.26 9.54
N LEU A 73 26.05 35.76 8.34
CA LEU A 73 26.69 34.57 7.77
C LEU A 73 27.69 34.85 6.61
N ASN A 74 28.20 36.08 6.50
CA ASN A 74 29.18 36.46 5.48
C ASN A 74 30.48 37.02 6.11
N SER A 75 31.18 36.20 6.90
CA SER A 75 32.61 36.43 7.18
C SER A 75 33.28 35.16 7.70
N GLY A 76 34.17 34.57 6.91
CA GLY A 76 35.11 33.55 7.39
C GLY A 76 35.22 32.33 6.50
N LYS A 77 35.95 32.43 5.39
CA LYS A 77 36.40 31.28 4.60
C LYS A 77 37.92 31.16 4.77
N ALA A 78 38.35 30.21 5.59
CA ALA A 78 39.75 29.82 5.73
C ALA A 78 39.86 28.32 5.41
N THR A 79 40.67 28.02 4.41
CA THR A 79 40.97 26.68 3.87
C THR A 79 42.01 25.97 4.75
N PRO A 80 41.87 24.67 5.04
CA PRO A 80 43.01 23.85 5.42
C PRO A 80 43.35 22.78 4.39
N GLN A 81 44.66 22.54 4.30
CA GLN A 81 45.37 21.65 3.41
C GLN A 81 45.13 20.18 3.75
N THR A 82 45.07 19.36 2.71
CA THR A 82 44.97 17.89 2.74
C THR A 82 46.34 17.26 2.97
N SER A 83 46.47 16.40 3.99
CA SER A 83 47.58 15.46 4.15
C SER A 83 47.08 14.03 3.93
N SER A 84 47.73 13.31 3.02
CA SER A 84 47.55 11.87 2.78
C SER A 84 48.46 11.05 3.69
N PRO A 85 48.08 9.81 4.05
CA PRO A 85 49.06 8.82 4.47
C PRO A 85 49.11 7.61 3.53
N HIS A 86 50.36 7.24 3.25
CA HIS A 86 50.85 6.01 2.63
C HIS A 86 50.28 4.72 3.27
N ARG A 87 50.09 3.70 2.43
CA ARG A 87 50.04 2.29 2.86
C ARG A 87 50.93 1.44 1.96
N THR A 88 51.85 0.71 2.58
CA THR A 88 52.78 -0.26 1.95
C THR A 88 52.15 -1.65 1.87
N PRO A 89 52.58 -2.53 0.94
CA PRO A 89 52.06 -3.88 0.78
C PRO A 89 53.00 -4.93 1.40
N ASN A 90 52.43 -5.99 1.99
CA ASN A 90 53.15 -7.26 2.15
C ASN A 90 52.18 -8.40 2.52
N ARG A 91 51.95 -9.38 1.63
CA ARG A 91 51.96 -10.81 2.00
C ARG A 91 51.98 -11.76 0.81
N LYS A 92 52.61 -12.90 1.10
CA LYS A 92 53.14 -13.98 0.25
C LYS A 92 52.11 -14.97 -0.28
N ASP A 93 52.52 -15.59 -1.38
CA ASP A 93 51.99 -16.70 -2.16
C ASP A 93 51.49 -17.94 -1.38
N SER A 94 50.31 -18.41 -1.77
CA SER A 94 49.84 -19.79 -1.65
C SER A 94 49.01 -20.12 -2.90
N SER A 95 49.40 -21.15 -3.65
CA SER A 95 48.76 -21.58 -4.90
C SER A 95 47.38 -22.20 -4.64
N ILE A 96 46.37 -21.34 -4.51
CA ILE A 96 44.95 -21.65 -4.67
C ILE A 96 44.62 -21.18 -6.09
N VAL A 97 44.12 -22.08 -6.95
CA VAL A 97 43.54 -21.64 -8.22
C VAL A 97 42.15 -21.10 -7.88
N GLU A 98 42.11 -19.83 -7.49
CA GLU A 98 40.92 -19.02 -7.50
C GLU A 98 40.56 -18.83 -8.98
N ILE A 99 39.49 -19.49 -9.42
CA ILE A 99 39.03 -19.41 -10.81
C ILE A 99 38.45 -18.01 -10.98
N ALA A 100 39.26 -17.07 -11.43
CA ALA A 100 38.81 -15.74 -11.80
C ALA A 100 37.74 -15.86 -12.90
N GLU A 101 36.59 -15.22 -12.68
CA GLU A 101 35.48 -15.21 -13.63
C GLU A 101 35.92 -14.58 -14.96
N PRO A 102 35.76 -15.27 -16.10
CA PRO A 102 36.17 -14.73 -17.40
C PRO A 102 35.21 -13.65 -17.89
N GLU A 103 35.74 -12.52 -18.37
CA GLU A 103 35.00 -11.35 -18.89
C GLU A 103 33.97 -11.73 -19.99
N GLU A 104 32.73 -11.23 -19.87
CA GLU A 104 31.53 -11.66 -20.61
C GLU A 104 31.49 -11.27 -22.10
N ASP A 105 32.22 -10.24 -22.53
CA ASP A 105 31.90 -9.51 -23.78
C ASP A 105 32.37 -10.21 -25.08
N SER A 106 33.16 -11.27 -25.00
CA SER A 106 33.71 -11.98 -26.17
C SER A 106 32.88 -13.19 -26.63
N ARG A 107 31.84 -13.60 -25.90
CA ARG A 107 31.22 -14.95 -26.05
C ARG A 107 30.01 -15.02 -26.99
N ILE A 108 29.35 -13.91 -27.34
CA ILE A 108 28.03 -13.95 -28.00
C ILE A 108 28.11 -14.24 -29.52
N LYS A 109 29.28 -14.13 -30.17
CA LYS A 109 29.40 -14.34 -31.63
C LYS A 109 29.60 -15.80 -32.10
N LEU A 110 29.71 -16.77 -31.19
CA LEU A 110 29.99 -18.19 -31.52
C LEU A 110 28.75 -19.12 -31.47
N LEU A 111 27.54 -18.58 -31.29
CA LEU A 111 26.33 -19.36 -30.98
C LEU A 111 25.52 -19.87 -32.20
N ASN A 112 25.84 -19.47 -33.43
CA ASN A 112 25.04 -19.84 -34.62
C ASN A 112 25.60 -21.02 -35.44
N GLY A 113 26.49 -21.86 -34.88
CA GLY A 113 27.21 -22.89 -35.63
C GLY A 113 27.14 -24.33 -35.10
N LEU A 114 26.25 -24.66 -34.16
CA LEU A 114 26.29 -25.93 -33.42
C LEU A 114 25.20 -26.97 -33.79
N ASP A 115 24.27 -26.66 -34.69
CA ASP A 115 23.15 -27.55 -35.03
C ASP A 115 23.55 -28.82 -35.80
N TYR A 116 24.81 -28.95 -36.26
CA TYR A 116 25.25 -30.07 -37.12
C TYR A 116 25.71 -31.32 -36.35
N LEU A 117 25.92 -31.25 -35.03
CA LEU A 117 26.44 -32.40 -34.25
C LEU A 117 25.34 -33.26 -33.59
N ASP A 118 24.12 -32.73 -33.42
CA ASP A 118 23.01 -33.47 -32.82
C ASP A 118 22.49 -34.60 -33.73
N ASP A 119 22.60 -34.46 -35.05
CA ASP A 119 22.18 -35.50 -36.02
C ASP A 119 23.12 -36.72 -36.06
N LEU A 120 24.38 -36.57 -35.62
CA LEU A 120 25.37 -37.65 -35.62
C LEU A 120 25.30 -38.53 -34.36
N LEU A 121 24.85 -37.98 -33.23
CA LEU A 121 24.69 -38.73 -31.98
C LEU A 121 23.33 -39.44 -31.89
N ASN A 122 22.30 -38.93 -32.54
CA ASN A 122 20.95 -39.52 -32.51
C ASN A 122 20.79 -40.79 -33.38
N ASN A 123 21.78 -41.16 -34.20
CA ASN A 123 21.69 -42.28 -35.15
C ASN A 123 22.34 -43.59 -34.68
N ILE A 124 22.88 -43.65 -33.46
CA ILE A 124 23.39 -44.90 -32.89
C ILE A 124 22.25 -45.54 -32.09
N ALA A 125 21.61 -46.57 -32.67
CA ALA A 125 20.61 -47.39 -31.98
C ALA A 125 21.32 -48.22 -30.90
N ILE A 126 21.42 -47.69 -29.69
CA ILE A 126 21.93 -48.39 -28.51
C ILE A 126 20.82 -49.31 -28.00
N ASP A 127 21.16 -50.58 -27.74
CA ASP A 127 20.25 -51.56 -27.16
C ASP A 127 19.78 -51.06 -25.77
N PRO A 128 18.47 -50.98 -25.49
CA PRO A 128 17.93 -50.51 -24.20
C PRO A 128 18.43 -51.26 -22.96
N GLY A 129 19.15 -52.38 -23.13
CA GLY A 129 19.85 -53.09 -22.04
C GLY A 129 21.18 -52.48 -21.59
N ASP A 130 21.78 -51.56 -22.37
CA ASP A 130 23.11 -50.99 -22.11
C ASP A 130 23.07 -49.64 -21.36
N ASP A 131 21.89 -49.18 -20.93
CA ASP A 131 21.69 -47.92 -20.18
C ASP A 131 22.36 -47.93 -18.79
N ASP A 132 22.81 -49.09 -18.32
CA ASP A 132 23.52 -49.26 -17.05
C ASP A 132 25.04 -49.06 -17.16
N LEU A 133 25.61 -48.99 -18.37
CA LEU A 133 27.07 -49.02 -18.54
C LEU A 133 27.78 -47.70 -18.24
N LEU A 134 27.09 -46.55 -18.32
CA LEU A 134 27.67 -45.23 -18.07
C LEU A 134 26.83 -44.49 -17.03
N LYS A 135 27.11 -44.75 -15.76
CA LYS A 135 26.53 -44.06 -14.60
C LYS A 135 27.64 -43.53 -13.70
N TRP A 136 27.44 -42.35 -13.12
CA TRP A 136 28.32 -41.83 -12.09
C TRP A 136 28.00 -42.48 -10.73
N SER A 137 28.94 -42.48 -9.78
CA SER A 137 28.73 -43.01 -8.42
C SER A 137 29.41 -42.16 -7.35
N SER A 138 28.81 -42.10 -6.16
CA SER A 138 29.36 -41.43 -4.97
C SER A 138 30.24 -42.33 -4.09
N ASP A 139 30.05 -43.64 -4.15
CA ASP A 139 30.52 -44.55 -3.08
C ASP A 139 31.84 -45.23 -3.44
N ALA A 140 31.98 -45.66 -4.70
CA ALA A 140 33.14 -46.37 -5.19
C ALA A 140 33.33 -46.10 -6.69
N PRO A 141 34.57 -46.31 -7.22
CA PRO A 141 34.78 -46.34 -8.65
C PRO A 141 33.86 -47.39 -9.29
N HIS A 142 32.85 -46.93 -10.02
CA HIS A 142 31.90 -47.79 -10.71
C HIS A 142 32.37 -48.01 -12.15
N HIS A 143 32.06 -49.18 -12.73
CA HIS A 143 32.28 -49.59 -14.12
C HIS A 143 32.93 -48.54 -15.04
N LEU A 144 34.24 -48.64 -15.25
CA LEU A 144 35.03 -47.80 -16.18
C LEU A 144 35.18 -46.30 -15.81
N SER A 145 34.80 -45.88 -14.60
CA SER A 145 35.09 -44.53 -14.10
C SER A 145 36.61 -44.30 -14.10
N ASP A 146 37.06 -43.34 -14.90
CA ASP A 146 38.47 -43.01 -15.12
C ASP A 146 38.85 -41.64 -14.55
N TYR A 147 37.92 -41.01 -13.81
CA TYR A 147 38.14 -39.75 -13.13
C TYR A 147 37.36 -39.65 -11.81
N CYS A 148 37.91 -38.87 -10.87
CA CYS A 148 37.28 -38.58 -9.59
C CYS A 148 37.18 -37.06 -9.43
N ILE A 149 35.99 -36.56 -9.13
CA ILE A 149 35.78 -35.17 -8.73
C ILE A 149 35.60 -35.15 -7.22
N GLU A 150 36.41 -34.38 -6.51
CA GLU A 150 36.22 -34.14 -5.08
C GLU A 150 35.55 -32.76 -4.91
N VAL A 151 34.28 -32.73 -4.51
CA VAL A 151 33.58 -31.49 -4.17
C VAL A 151 33.80 -31.20 -2.70
N LYS A 152 34.42 -30.06 -2.41
CA LYS A 152 34.59 -29.55 -1.06
C LYS A 152 33.55 -28.45 -0.80
N ASP A 153 32.71 -28.66 0.18
CA ASP A 153 31.77 -27.64 0.65
C ASP A 153 32.54 -26.61 1.50
N GLN A 154 32.37 -25.33 1.14
CA GLN A 154 33.03 -24.22 1.82
C GLN A 154 32.55 -23.98 3.26
N LYS A 155 31.30 -24.34 3.59
CA LYS A 155 30.68 -24.04 4.88
C LYS A 155 31.10 -25.04 5.97
N ASP A 156 30.98 -26.33 5.69
CA ASP A 156 31.26 -27.40 6.65
C ASP A 156 32.64 -28.07 6.43
N GLY A 157 33.28 -27.81 5.29
CA GLY A 157 34.53 -28.44 4.91
C GLY A 157 34.39 -29.90 4.48
N SER A 158 33.15 -30.41 4.36
CA SER A 158 32.86 -31.77 3.93
C SER A 158 33.38 -32.00 2.51
N LYS A 159 33.80 -33.24 2.25
CA LYS A 159 34.38 -33.65 0.98
C LYS A 159 33.58 -34.81 0.43
N ASN A 160 32.87 -34.57 -0.66
CA ASN A 160 32.12 -35.59 -1.38
C ASN A 160 32.88 -35.98 -2.64
N LYS A 161 33.09 -37.27 -2.86
CA LYS A 161 33.78 -37.78 -4.04
C LYS A 161 32.77 -38.34 -5.03
N TYR A 162 32.98 -38.03 -6.30
CA TYR A 162 32.15 -38.48 -7.40
C TYR A 162 33.03 -39.12 -8.46
N TYR A 163 32.78 -40.40 -8.72
CA TYR A 163 33.47 -41.19 -9.75
C TYR A 163 32.71 -41.05 -11.07
N VAL A 164 33.42 -40.60 -12.10
CA VAL A 164 32.86 -40.15 -13.37
C VAL A 164 33.74 -40.56 -14.55
N HIS A 165 33.20 -40.45 -15.75
CA HIS A 165 33.84 -40.79 -17.02
C HIS A 165 34.30 -39.51 -17.73
N LYS A 166 35.59 -39.43 -18.07
CA LYS A 166 36.16 -38.28 -18.80
C LYS A 166 35.44 -38.05 -20.12
N LEU A 167 35.10 -39.14 -20.81
CA LEU A 167 34.39 -39.09 -22.09
C LEU A 167 33.05 -38.34 -21.97
N VAL A 168 32.22 -38.71 -20.99
CA VAL A 168 30.90 -38.07 -20.76
C VAL A 168 31.05 -36.59 -20.42
N LEU A 169 32.04 -36.23 -19.60
CA LEU A 169 32.22 -34.83 -19.19
C LEU A 169 32.80 -33.94 -20.29
N SER A 170 33.59 -34.47 -21.22
CA SER A 170 34.30 -33.67 -22.24
C SER A 170 33.69 -33.73 -23.64
N THR A 171 32.75 -34.63 -23.88
CA THR A 171 32.14 -34.82 -25.20
C THR A 171 30.62 -34.74 -25.14
N GLY A 172 29.99 -34.50 -26.29
CA GLY A 172 28.53 -34.43 -26.41
C GLY A 172 27.93 -33.05 -26.15
N PRO A 173 26.58 -32.94 -26.27
CA PRO A 173 25.86 -31.66 -26.19
C PRO A 173 25.80 -31.08 -24.77
N THR A 174 25.94 -31.92 -23.75
CA THR A 174 25.98 -31.54 -22.33
C THR A 174 27.40 -31.36 -21.81
N LYS A 175 28.43 -31.38 -22.66
CA LYS A 175 29.83 -31.33 -22.22
C LYS A 175 30.13 -30.15 -21.30
N CYS A 176 31.02 -30.41 -20.34
CA CYS A 176 31.59 -29.45 -19.43
C CYS A 176 32.89 -28.88 -20.02
N GLY A 177 32.84 -27.60 -20.44
CA GLY A 177 33.99 -26.93 -21.04
C GLY A 177 35.20 -26.85 -20.12
N LEU A 178 34.99 -26.74 -18.80
CA LEU A 178 36.08 -26.76 -17.82
C LEU A 178 36.83 -28.11 -17.86
N PHE A 179 36.10 -29.23 -17.85
CA PHE A 179 36.72 -30.55 -17.87
C PHE A 179 37.31 -30.90 -19.24
N GLU A 180 36.71 -30.45 -20.35
CA GLU A 180 37.30 -30.53 -21.69
C GLU A 180 38.70 -29.90 -21.72
N GLN A 181 38.84 -28.69 -21.17
CA GLN A 181 40.12 -28.00 -21.07
C GLN A 181 41.11 -28.77 -20.18
N ILE A 182 40.67 -29.17 -18.99
CA ILE A 182 41.51 -29.92 -18.04
C ILE A 182 42.04 -31.21 -18.68
N PHE A 183 41.20 -32.00 -19.35
CA PHE A 183 41.62 -33.27 -19.95
C PHE A 183 42.51 -33.09 -21.19
N THR A 184 42.37 -31.97 -21.90
CA THR A 184 43.22 -31.65 -23.05
C THR A 184 44.62 -31.21 -22.61
N GLU A 185 44.70 -30.41 -21.53
CA GLU A 185 45.96 -29.85 -21.01
C GLU A 185 46.73 -30.85 -20.14
N SER A 186 46.04 -31.63 -19.30
CA SER A 186 46.65 -32.62 -18.40
C SER A 186 46.74 -34.00 -19.06
N LYS A 187 47.68 -34.16 -20.00
CA LYS A 187 47.97 -35.49 -20.57
C LYS A 187 48.44 -36.54 -19.54
N ASN A 188 48.87 -36.11 -18.34
CA ASN A 188 49.53 -36.99 -17.36
C ASN A 188 48.94 -36.97 -15.93
N ASN A 189 47.92 -36.15 -15.60
CA ASN A 189 47.33 -36.16 -14.25
C ASN A 189 46.11 -37.09 -14.21
N SER A 190 46.32 -38.30 -13.70
CA SER A 190 45.26 -39.23 -13.28
C SER A 190 44.58 -38.82 -11.98
N ASP A 191 45.23 -37.95 -11.20
CA ASP A 191 44.75 -37.55 -9.90
C ASP A 191 43.60 -36.56 -10.08
N GLY A 192 42.43 -36.93 -9.56
CA GLY A 192 41.18 -36.20 -9.71
C GLY A 192 41.24 -34.70 -9.39
N LYS A 193 40.18 -33.97 -9.74
CA LYS A 193 40.09 -32.52 -9.45
C LYS A 193 39.27 -32.27 -8.20
N THR A 194 39.84 -31.51 -7.26
CA THR A 194 39.06 -30.91 -6.17
C THR A 194 38.45 -29.59 -6.61
N ILE A 195 37.15 -29.41 -6.39
CA ILE A 195 36.38 -28.18 -6.66
C ILE A 195 35.81 -27.69 -5.33
N ASN A 196 36.05 -26.42 -5.00
CA ASN A 196 35.47 -25.79 -3.82
C ASN A 196 34.16 -25.10 -4.22
N LEU A 197 33.04 -25.51 -3.62
CA LEU A 197 31.71 -24.98 -3.93
C LEU A 197 31.03 -24.45 -2.65
N SER A 198 30.10 -23.51 -2.82
CA SER A 198 29.22 -23.10 -1.72
C SER A 198 28.36 -24.30 -1.27
N HIS A 199 27.83 -24.24 -0.04
CA HIS A 199 27.00 -25.31 0.52
C HIS A 199 25.82 -25.67 -0.39
N SER A 200 25.08 -24.66 -0.86
CA SER A 200 23.94 -24.83 -1.76
C SER A 200 24.36 -25.48 -3.08
N ALA A 201 25.49 -25.06 -3.66
CA ALA A 201 26.04 -25.61 -4.90
C ALA A 201 26.57 -27.04 -4.75
N ALA A 202 27.22 -27.36 -3.64
CA ALA A 202 27.69 -28.71 -3.34
C ALA A 202 26.51 -29.70 -3.21
N LYS A 203 25.41 -29.25 -2.60
CA LYS A 203 24.19 -30.06 -2.40
C LYS A 203 23.51 -30.48 -3.71
N VAL A 204 23.44 -29.60 -4.70
CA VAL A 204 22.80 -29.88 -6.01
C VAL A 204 23.78 -30.44 -7.06
N PHE A 205 25.04 -30.68 -6.68
CA PHE A 205 26.03 -31.25 -7.59
C PHE A 205 25.67 -32.65 -8.13
N PRO A 206 25.04 -33.55 -7.35
CA PRO A 206 24.50 -34.80 -7.88
C PRO A 206 23.50 -34.61 -9.02
N GLU A 207 22.54 -33.67 -8.88
CA GLU A 207 21.53 -33.37 -9.90
C GLU A 207 22.16 -32.86 -11.21
N LEU A 208 23.26 -32.10 -11.09
CA LEU A 208 24.08 -31.70 -12.22
C LEU A 208 24.70 -32.93 -12.92
N LEU A 209 25.26 -33.88 -12.16
CA LEU A 209 25.81 -35.10 -12.75
C LEU A 209 24.71 -35.92 -13.43
N ASP A 210 23.54 -36.04 -12.82
CA ASP A 210 22.38 -36.70 -13.44
C ASP A 210 22.02 -36.07 -14.79
N PHE A 211 22.04 -34.74 -14.89
CA PHE A 211 21.86 -34.04 -16.15
C PHE A 211 22.94 -34.37 -17.19
N LEU A 212 24.21 -34.40 -16.79
CA LEU A 212 25.34 -34.69 -17.68
C LEU A 212 25.27 -36.11 -18.27
N TYR A 213 24.75 -37.06 -17.49
CA TYR A 213 24.58 -38.46 -17.89
C TYR A 213 23.21 -38.74 -18.53
N SER A 214 22.28 -37.78 -18.52
CA SER A 214 20.95 -37.97 -19.10
C SER A 214 20.99 -37.87 -20.62
N ARG A 215 20.50 -38.90 -21.32
CA ARG A 215 20.34 -38.89 -22.78
C ARG A 215 19.25 -37.94 -23.27
N GLU A 216 18.19 -37.80 -22.47
CA GLU A 216 17.01 -36.98 -22.81
C GLU A 216 17.05 -35.61 -22.12
N ASP A 217 18.22 -35.16 -21.68
CA ASP A 217 18.40 -33.93 -20.90
C ASP A 217 17.50 -33.86 -19.65
N ARG A 218 17.07 -34.99 -19.06
CA ARG A 218 16.16 -34.98 -17.90
C ARG A 218 16.85 -34.25 -16.74
N LEU A 219 16.15 -33.26 -16.21
CA LEU A 219 16.59 -32.46 -15.08
C LEU A 219 15.36 -31.95 -14.34
N ASP A 220 15.25 -32.33 -13.08
CA ASP A 220 14.15 -31.96 -12.21
C ASP A 220 14.40 -30.53 -11.69
N LEU A 221 13.97 -29.55 -12.47
CA LEU A 221 14.08 -28.14 -12.10
C LEU A 221 13.00 -27.73 -11.12
N THR A 222 13.43 -27.12 -10.03
CA THR A 222 12.59 -26.52 -9.00
C THR A 222 13.02 -25.07 -8.78
N SER A 223 12.16 -24.26 -8.18
CA SER A 223 12.53 -22.87 -7.85
C SER A 223 13.70 -22.80 -6.86
N ASP A 224 13.95 -23.88 -6.11
CA ASP A 224 15.00 -23.96 -5.09
C ASP A 224 16.38 -24.31 -5.67
N ASN A 225 16.45 -25.19 -6.67
CA ASN A 225 17.72 -25.62 -7.27
C ASN A 225 18.11 -24.80 -8.52
N ALA A 226 17.16 -24.12 -9.17
CA ALA A 226 17.38 -23.53 -10.49
C ALA A 226 18.52 -22.49 -10.49
N VAL A 227 18.53 -21.55 -9.53
CA VAL A 227 19.59 -20.52 -9.51
C VAL A 227 20.97 -21.14 -9.31
N THR A 228 21.06 -22.10 -8.38
CA THR A 228 22.30 -22.81 -8.08
C THR A 228 22.79 -23.65 -9.25
N LEU A 229 21.90 -24.37 -9.93
CA LEU A 229 22.24 -25.13 -11.14
C LEU A 229 22.67 -24.21 -12.28
N ARG A 230 22.06 -23.02 -12.42
CA ARG A 230 22.51 -22.00 -13.38
C ARG A 230 23.92 -21.53 -13.06
N HIS A 231 24.22 -21.25 -11.80
CA HIS A 231 25.56 -20.87 -11.34
C HIS A 231 26.58 -21.98 -11.65
N LEU A 232 26.28 -23.24 -11.29
CA LEU A 232 27.14 -24.39 -11.63
C LEU A 232 27.34 -24.53 -13.14
N GLY A 233 26.30 -24.35 -13.94
CA GLY A 233 26.40 -24.37 -15.40
C GLY A 233 27.31 -23.27 -15.93
N LYS A 234 27.30 -22.06 -15.35
CA LYS A 234 28.22 -20.97 -15.71
C LYS A 234 29.66 -21.31 -15.29
N LEU A 235 29.85 -21.74 -14.05
CA LEU A 235 31.15 -22.08 -13.45
C LEU A 235 31.86 -23.19 -14.23
N LEU A 236 31.12 -24.23 -14.61
CA LEU A 236 31.63 -25.40 -15.33
C LEU A 236 31.53 -25.25 -16.86
N VAL A 237 30.98 -24.14 -17.34
CA VAL A 237 30.85 -23.81 -18.77
C VAL A 237 29.97 -24.84 -19.52
N ILE A 238 28.86 -25.24 -18.92
CA ILE A 238 27.86 -26.17 -19.49
C ILE A 238 26.73 -25.35 -20.12
N LYS A 239 26.90 -24.96 -21.38
CA LYS A 239 25.99 -24.02 -22.08
C LYS A 239 24.54 -24.50 -22.11
N LYS A 240 24.32 -25.79 -22.40
CA LYS A 240 22.98 -26.38 -22.51
C LYS A 240 22.20 -26.29 -21.20
N LEU A 241 22.88 -26.54 -20.07
CA LEU A 241 22.31 -26.39 -18.73
C LEU A 241 21.94 -24.93 -18.45
N VAL A 242 22.85 -23.99 -18.67
CA VAL A 242 22.60 -22.56 -18.44
C VAL A 242 21.39 -22.09 -19.25
N MET A 243 21.28 -22.49 -20.52
CA MET A 243 20.15 -22.15 -21.37
C MET A 243 18.85 -22.75 -20.84
N LYS A 244 18.82 -24.06 -20.57
CA LYS A 244 17.62 -24.77 -20.08
C LYS A 244 17.12 -24.18 -18.76
N VAL A 245 18.02 -23.95 -17.81
CA VAL A 245 17.69 -23.38 -16.50
C VAL A 245 17.25 -21.91 -16.64
N THR A 246 17.88 -21.12 -17.51
CA THR A 246 17.46 -19.72 -17.73
C THR A 246 16.04 -19.64 -18.29
N LEU A 247 15.66 -20.55 -19.20
CA LEU A 247 14.29 -20.64 -19.71
C LEU A 247 13.31 -20.98 -18.59
N PHE A 248 13.63 -21.97 -17.76
CA PHE A 248 12.81 -22.33 -16.60
C PHE A 248 12.63 -21.15 -15.63
N ILE A 249 13.72 -20.47 -15.24
CA ILE A 249 13.66 -19.31 -14.34
C ILE A 249 12.79 -18.21 -14.93
N ARG A 250 12.93 -17.92 -16.23
CA ARG A 250 12.12 -16.88 -16.88
C ARG A 250 10.62 -17.17 -16.78
N ASP A 251 10.24 -18.44 -16.93
CA ASP A 251 8.83 -18.85 -16.92
C ASP A 251 8.29 -19.02 -15.48
N ASP A 252 9.16 -19.34 -14.52
CA ASP A 252 8.80 -19.53 -13.10
C ASP A 252 8.91 -18.26 -12.24
N LEU A 253 9.62 -17.22 -12.68
CA LEU A 253 9.80 -15.97 -11.95
C LEU A 253 8.49 -15.19 -11.79
N LYS A 254 7.74 -15.53 -10.74
CA LYS A 254 6.45 -14.96 -10.34
C LYS A 254 6.60 -14.14 -9.06
N ALA A 255 5.61 -13.28 -8.77
CA ALA A 255 5.62 -12.37 -7.63
C ALA A 255 5.90 -13.05 -6.27
N HIS A 256 5.28 -14.20 -5.97
CA HIS A 256 5.48 -14.87 -4.68
C HIS A 256 6.85 -15.59 -4.56
N LEU A 257 7.53 -15.84 -5.69
CA LEU A 257 8.85 -16.47 -5.74
C LEU A 257 9.98 -15.46 -5.94
N SER A 258 9.67 -14.20 -6.28
CA SER A 258 10.68 -13.24 -6.70
C SER A 258 11.67 -12.90 -5.59
N LEU A 259 11.25 -12.85 -4.32
CA LEU A 259 12.17 -12.70 -3.18
C LEU A 259 13.14 -13.88 -3.05
N ARG A 260 12.66 -15.10 -3.28
CA ARG A 260 13.49 -16.30 -3.22
C ARG A 260 14.56 -16.25 -4.31
N TYR A 261 14.15 -15.98 -5.55
CA TYR A 261 15.07 -15.81 -6.67
C TYR A 261 16.07 -14.68 -6.44
N LEU A 262 15.63 -13.57 -5.86
CA LEU A 262 16.48 -12.43 -5.55
C LEU A 262 17.58 -12.80 -4.53
N ASN A 263 17.21 -13.46 -3.43
CA ASN A 263 18.16 -13.91 -2.41
C ASN A 263 19.13 -14.97 -2.94
N SER A 264 18.63 -15.96 -3.68
CA SER A 264 19.50 -16.98 -4.29
C SER A 264 20.42 -16.39 -5.34
N ALA A 265 19.96 -15.42 -6.14
CA ALA A 265 20.81 -14.75 -7.13
C ALA A 265 21.92 -13.93 -6.47
N PHE A 266 21.64 -13.32 -5.32
CA PHE A 266 22.63 -12.60 -4.52
C PHE A 266 23.71 -13.51 -3.95
N GLU A 267 23.36 -14.71 -3.46
CA GLU A 267 24.33 -15.71 -2.98
C GLU A 267 25.40 -16.03 -4.05
N PHE A 268 25.02 -16.03 -5.33
CA PHE A 268 25.89 -16.35 -6.46
C PHE A 268 26.31 -15.14 -7.31
N MET A 269 26.06 -13.92 -6.83
CA MET A 269 26.41 -12.66 -7.51
C MET A 269 25.91 -12.56 -8.97
N ASP A 270 24.72 -13.11 -9.25
CA ASP A 270 24.15 -13.12 -10.60
C ASP A 270 23.38 -11.82 -10.88
N GLU A 271 24.09 -10.72 -11.14
CA GLU A 271 23.54 -9.37 -11.30
C GLU A 271 22.38 -9.30 -12.29
N ASN A 272 22.47 -10.04 -13.41
CA ASN A 272 21.40 -10.11 -14.41
C ASN A 272 20.10 -10.68 -13.83
N LEU A 273 20.19 -11.71 -12.99
CA LEU A 273 19.02 -12.29 -12.34
C LEU A 273 18.55 -11.42 -11.16
N ILE A 274 19.46 -10.81 -10.40
CA ILE A 274 19.14 -9.83 -9.35
C ILE A 274 18.27 -8.71 -9.93
N ASP A 275 18.72 -8.09 -11.02
CA ASP A 275 17.99 -6.98 -11.66
C ASP A 275 16.61 -7.42 -12.19
N ASN A 276 16.49 -8.63 -12.74
CA ASN A 276 15.22 -9.14 -13.24
C ASN A 276 14.26 -9.52 -12.12
N ALA A 277 14.74 -10.18 -11.07
CA ALA A 277 13.96 -10.52 -9.89
C ALA A 277 13.52 -9.25 -9.13
N ALA A 278 14.40 -8.26 -8.99
CA ALA A 278 14.09 -6.97 -8.38
C ALA A 278 12.99 -6.22 -9.15
N LYS A 279 13.01 -6.24 -10.49
CA LYS A 279 11.93 -5.66 -11.31
C LYS A 279 10.58 -6.35 -11.08
N VAL A 280 10.56 -7.69 -10.94
CA VAL A 280 9.33 -8.44 -10.67
C VAL A 280 8.84 -8.18 -9.24
N CYS A 281 9.75 -8.11 -8.25
CA CYS A 281 9.44 -7.68 -6.88
C CYS A 281 8.82 -6.28 -6.87
N ALA A 282 9.46 -5.29 -7.50
CA ALA A 282 9.01 -3.90 -7.54
C ALA A 282 7.62 -3.76 -8.18
N ALA A 283 7.38 -4.47 -9.28
CA ALA A 283 6.11 -4.48 -9.98
C ALA A 283 4.98 -5.20 -9.21
N ASN A 284 5.29 -5.91 -8.13
CA ASN A 284 4.31 -6.62 -7.31
C ASN A 284 4.54 -6.38 -5.80
N ILE A 285 5.12 -5.24 -5.43
CA ILE A 285 5.66 -5.01 -4.08
C ILE A 285 4.61 -5.10 -2.97
N THR A 286 3.33 -4.87 -3.30
CA THR A 286 2.19 -4.98 -2.37
C THR A 286 1.68 -6.42 -2.20
N VAL A 287 2.03 -7.32 -3.11
CA VAL A 287 1.61 -8.73 -3.10
C VAL A 287 2.69 -9.63 -2.49
N VAL A 288 3.95 -9.22 -2.66
CA VAL A 288 5.12 -9.88 -2.07
C VAL A 288 5.01 -9.87 -0.54
N ASP A 289 5.52 -10.93 0.10
CA ASP A 289 5.58 -11.03 1.55
C ASP A 289 6.33 -9.84 2.17
N ARG A 290 5.62 -9.07 3.00
CA ARG A 290 6.11 -7.84 3.62
C ARG A 290 7.25 -8.11 4.60
N ASP A 291 7.18 -9.23 5.32
CA ASP A 291 8.25 -9.62 6.24
C ASP A 291 9.52 -10.03 5.49
N GLY A 292 9.39 -10.87 4.46
CA GLY A 292 10.49 -11.21 3.58
C GLY A 292 11.14 -9.98 2.93
N LEU A 293 10.33 -9.01 2.49
CA LEU A 293 10.83 -7.79 1.85
C LEU A 293 11.61 -6.90 2.83
N THR A 294 11.13 -6.72 4.05
CA THR A 294 11.78 -5.89 5.08
C THR A 294 13.00 -6.56 5.72
N ASN A 295 13.13 -7.89 5.58
CA ASN A 295 14.30 -8.66 6.02
C ASN A 295 15.38 -8.82 4.92
N LEU A 296 15.19 -8.23 3.73
CA LEU A 296 16.20 -8.28 2.67
C LEU A 296 17.51 -7.60 3.08
N ASP A 297 18.61 -8.03 2.46
CA ASP A 297 19.88 -7.31 2.50
C ASP A 297 19.68 -5.87 1.99
N PRO A 298 20.29 -4.85 2.61
CA PRO A 298 20.16 -3.46 2.20
C PRO A 298 20.46 -3.17 0.73
N TYR A 299 21.44 -3.88 0.14
CA TYR A 299 21.73 -3.78 -1.29
C TYR A 299 20.53 -4.23 -2.13
N LEU A 300 19.97 -5.41 -1.83
CA LEU A 300 18.83 -5.96 -2.54
C LEU A 300 17.57 -5.11 -2.36
N PHE A 301 17.31 -4.65 -1.14
CA PHE A 301 16.18 -3.76 -0.87
C PHE A 301 16.31 -2.47 -1.69
N SER A 302 17.51 -1.87 -1.73
CA SER A 302 17.77 -0.67 -2.55
C SER A 302 17.48 -0.91 -4.04
N LYS A 303 17.89 -2.07 -4.59
CA LYS A 303 17.60 -2.43 -5.99
C LYS A 303 16.10 -2.54 -6.27
N VAL A 304 15.32 -3.08 -5.33
CA VAL A 304 13.87 -3.19 -5.47
C VAL A 304 13.21 -1.82 -5.44
N VAL A 305 13.54 -0.97 -4.46
CA VAL A 305 12.89 0.35 -4.29
C VAL A 305 13.40 1.43 -5.24
N SER A 306 14.55 1.23 -5.88
CA SER A 306 15.06 2.10 -6.94
C SER A 306 14.54 1.74 -8.34
N CYS A 307 13.77 0.66 -8.48
CA CYS A 307 13.21 0.29 -9.78
C CYS A 307 12.15 1.29 -10.27
N ASP A 308 12.19 1.59 -11.58
CA ASP A 308 11.25 2.51 -12.23
C ASP A 308 9.81 1.99 -12.36
N LYS A 309 9.58 0.70 -12.10
CA LYS A 309 8.30 0.00 -12.31
C LYS A 309 7.61 -0.39 -11.00
N ILE A 310 7.79 0.40 -9.94
CA ILE A 310 7.13 0.15 -8.66
C ILE A 310 5.62 0.31 -8.81
N SER A 311 4.86 -0.69 -8.37
CA SER A 311 3.41 -0.76 -8.56
C SER A 311 2.58 -0.19 -7.41
N CYS A 312 3.20 0.30 -6.33
CA CYS A 312 2.50 0.80 -5.16
C CYS A 312 2.39 2.33 -5.12
N SER A 313 1.52 2.84 -4.25
CA SER A 313 1.47 4.27 -3.97
C SER A 313 2.72 4.72 -3.21
N SER A 314 3.10 5.97 -3.38
CA SER A 314 4.22 6.58 -2.65
C SER A 314 4.07 6.47 -1.13
N GLU A 315 2.83 6.61 -0.63
CA GLU A 315 2.49 6.47 0.78
C GLU A 315 2.75 5.04 1.27
N GLU A 316 2.32 4.03 0.53
CA GLU A 316 2.56 2.63 0.91
C GLU A 316 4.06 2.28 0.84
N LEU A 317 4.77 2.77 -0.17
CA LEU A 317 6.22 2.64 -0.25
C LEU A 317 6.91 3.22 0.99
N SER A 318 6.46 4.39 1.45
CA SER A 318 7.04 5.03 2.63
C SER A 318 6.85 4.21 3.92
N LYS A 319 5.75 3.44 4.04
CA LYS A 319 5.55 2.49 5.15
C LYS A 319 6.52 1.33 5.08
N ILE A 320 6.65 0.73 3.90
CA ILE A 320 7.57 -0.38 3.66
C ILE A 320 9.01 0.03 3.95
N VAL A 321 9.42 1.21 3.46
CA VAL A 321 10.75 1.79 3.71
C VAL A 321 10.94 2.06 5.21
N SER A 322 9.94 2.61 5.90
CA SER A 322 10.05 2.89 7.33
C SER A 322 10.18 1.62 8.16
N GLU A 323 9.43 0.56 7.83
CA GLU A 323 9.59 -0.76 8.47
C GLU A 323 10.96 -1.38 8.22
N PHE A 324 11.45 -1.29 6.98
CA PHE A 324 12.81 -1.71 6.65
C PHE A 324 13.85 -0.94 7.49
N CYS A 325 13.73 0.39 7.58
CA CYS A 325 14.64 1.21 8.37
C CYS A 325 14.62 0.87 9.87
N ARG A 326 13.46 0.48 10.42
CA ARG A 326 13.35 0.04 11.82
C ARG A 326 14.13 -1.25 12.06
N LYS A 327 14.02 -2.22 11.15
CA LYS A 327 14.73 -3.51 11.25
C LYS A 327 16.24 -3.36 11.03
N HIS A 328 16.66 -2.45 10.14
CA HIS A 328 18.06 -2.26 9.72
C HIS A 328 18.72 -0.99 10.28
N ASN A 329 18.30 -0.51 11.45
CA ASN A 329 18.80 0.74 12.04
C ASN A 329 20.32 0.76 12.27
N THR A 330 20.95 -0.41 12.48
CA THR A 330 22.41 -0.54 12.67
C THR A 330 23.21 -0.45 11.38
N GLU A 331 22.64 -0.85 10.25
CA GLU A 331 23.31 -0.92 8.95
C GLU A 331 22.95 0.27 8.04
N MET A 332 22.05 1.13 8.51
CA MET A 332 21.60 2.30 7.78
C MET A 332 22.73 3.31 7.57
N SER A 333 22.94 3.70 6.31
CA SER A 333 23.88 4.75 5.91
C SER A 333 23.15 5.91 5.22
N THR A 334 23.78 7.08 5.18
CA THR A 334 23.21 8.26 4.50
C THR A 334 22.95 7.99 3.01
N ASP A 335 23.86 7.30 2.32
CA ASP A 335 23.69 6.96 0.91
C ASP A 335 22.55 5.97 0.70
N LEU A 336 22.44 4.94 1.55
CA LEU A 336 21.33 3.99 1.49
C LEU A 336 19.99 4.70 1.71
N LEU A 337 19.88 5.51 2.77
CA LEU A 337 18.64 6.25 3.07
C LEU A 337 18.24 7.15 1.90
N ARG A 338 19.21 7.83 1.27
CA ARG A 338 18.96 8.66 0.07
C ARG A 338 18.44 7.84 -1.10
N VAL A 339 19.01 6.67 -1.36
CA VAL A 339 18.61 5.78 -2.46
C VAL A 339 17.21 5.21 -2.24
N ILE A 340 16.91 4.73 -1.03
CA ILE A 340 15.61 4.10 -0.74
C ILE A 340 14.47 5.11 -0.59
N THR A 341 14.80 6.38 -0.35
CA THR A 341 13.82 7.46 -0.22
C THR A 341 13.79 8.40 -1.43
N ASP A 342 14.31 7.97 -2.59
CA ASP A 342 14.36 8.80 -3.80
C ASP A 342 12.99 9.42 -4.11
N SER A 343 12.99 10.72 -4.39
CA SER A 343 11.79 11.50 -4.70
C SER A 343 11.09 11.09 -5.98
N LYS A 344 11.81 10.42 -6.89
CA LYS A 344 11.21 9.83 -8.08
C LYS A 344 10.19 8.74 -7.72
N ASN A 345 10.52 7.90 -6.74
CA ASN A 345 9.73 6.72 -6.39
C ASN A 345 8.84 6.97 -5.16
N MET A 346 9.25 7.86 -4.25
CA MET A 346 8.55 8.17 -3.01
C MET A 346 8.24 9.68 -2.85
N PRO A 347 7.60 10.36 -3.81
CA PRO A 347 7.36 11.82 -3.74
C PRO A 347 6.51 12.29 -2.54
N VAL A 348 5.60 11.44 -2.04
CA VAL A 348 4.69 11.71 -0.91
C VAL A 348 4.95 10.70 0.20
N VAL A 349 5.04 11.18 1.44
CA VAL A 349 5.29 10.33 2.62
C VAL A 349 3.98 10.10 3.36
N ASP A 350 3.73 8.88 3.82
CA ASP A 350 2.55 8.59 4.64
C ASP A 350 2.64 9.32 5.99
N HIS A 351 1.52 9.91 6.39
CA HIS A 351 1.42 10.72 7.59
C HIS A 351 1.75 9.96 8.89
N SER A 352 1.61 8.62 8.94
CA SER A 352 1.95 7.81 10.12
C SER A 352 3.45 7.67 10.30
N GLU A 353 4.19 7.72 9.19
CA GLU A 353 5.63 7.50 9.19
C GLU A 353 6.44 8.80 9.21
N CYS A 354 5.78 9.95 9.05
CA CYS A 354 6.45 11.24 8.90
C CYS A 354 7.40 11.55 10.07
N VAL A 355 6.96 11.40 11.32
CA VAL A 355 7.81 11.76 12.48
C VAL A 355 9.06 10.87 12.53
N TYR A 356 8.90 9.58 12.25
CA TYR A 356 10.01 8.62 12.22
C TYR A 356 11.00 8.91 11.09
N LEU A 357 10.51 9.12 9.86
CA LEU A 357 11.36 9.46 8.72
C LEU A 357 12.03 10.84 8.87
N LEU A 358 11.38 11.78 9.57
CA LEU A 358 11.96 13.09 9.90
C LEU A 358 13.18 12.91 10.82
N HIS A 359 13.03 12.09 11.87
CA HIS A 359 14.13 11.76 12.76
C HIS A 359 15.30 11.11 12.02
N LEU A 360 15.02 10.19 11.09
CA LEU A 360 16.08 9.60 10.25
C LEU A 360 16.75 10.62 9.33
N SER A 361 15.99 11.53 8.70
CA SER A 361 16.58 12.59 7.85
C SER A 361 17.55 13.49 8.62
N GLU A 362 17.22 13.80 9.88
CA GLU A 362 18.09 14.56 10.79
C GLU A 362 19.34 13.77 11.15
N LYS A 363 19.16 12.52 11.61
CA LYS A 363 20.24 11.63 12.05
C LYS A 363 21.27 11.39 10.96
N TYR A 364 20.84 11.24 9.71
CA TYR A 364 21.71 10.90 8.57
C TYR A 364 22.05 12.09 7.65
N SER A 365 21.56 13.30 7.95
CA SER A 365 21.87 14.54 7.23
C SER A 365 21.69 14.43 5.70
N THR A 366 20.47 14.11 5.27
CA THR A 366 20.15 13.88 3.83
C THR A 366 20.26 15.12 2.93
N ASP A 367 20.43 16.31 3.53
CA ASP A 367 20.15 17.60 2.91
C ASP A 367 21.31 18.16 2.06
N ALA A 368 22.50 17.52 2.11
CA ALA A 368 23.71 18.04 1.47
C ALA A 368 23.70 18.00 -0.08
N GLY A 369 22.71 17.35 -0.71
CA GLY A 369 22.69 17.02 -2.14
C GLY A 369 21.82 17.89 -3.07
N GLY A 370 21.01 18.81 -2.53
CA GLY A 370 20.47 19.94 -3.30
C GLY A 370 19.47 19.67 -4.42
N LYS A 371 18.59 18.65 -4.37
CA LYS A 371 17.44 18.65 -5.29
C LYS A 371 16.12 18.06 -4.81
N THR A 372 16.10 17.18 -3.81
CA THR A 372 14.86 16.74 -3.16
C THR A 372 15.15 16.26 -1.76
N ASP A 373 15.02 17.15 -0.79
CA ASP A 373 15.24 16.80 0.60
C ASP A 373 14.10 15.89 1.11
N LEU A 374 14.46 14.79 1.77
CA LEU A 374 13.52 13.96 2.50
C LEU A 374 12.88 14.76 3.63
N GLY A 375 13.67 15.58 4.34
CA GLY A 375 13.20 16.43 5.43
C GLY A 375 12.05 17.33 5.01
N GLU A 376 12.17 18.04 3.89
CA GLU A 376 11.10 18.89 3.35
C GLU A 376 9.83 18.13 2.98
N ARG A 377 9.93 16.97 2.30
CA ARG A 377 8.76 16.15 1.93
C ARG A 377 8.02 15.61 3.15
N VAL A 378 8.79 15.19 4.15
CA VAL A 378 8.28 14.67 5.41
C VAL A 378 7.62 15.78 6.23
N LEU A 379 8.24 16.95 6.33
CA LEU A 379 7.66 18.12 7.00
C LEU A 379 6.35 18.56 6.35
N LEU A 380 6.30 18.58 5.01
CA LEU A 380 5.08 18.88 4.27
C LEU A 380 3.99 17.86 4.58
N SER A 381 4.29 16.56 4.46
CA SER A 381 3.32 15.49 4.69
C SER A 381 2.80 15.48 6.15
N GLY A 382 3.70 15.70 7.12
CA GLY A 382 3.37 15.82 8.54
C GLY A 382 2.49 17.04 8.85
N SER A 383 2.77 18.19 8.24
CA SER A 383 1.98 19.41 8.44
C SER A 383 0.61 19.37 7.76
N GLU A 384 0.47 18.66 6.63
CA GLU A 384 -0.83 18.45 5.98
C GLU A 384 -1.78 17.58 6.82
N SER A 385 -1.22 16.65 7.60
CA SER A 385 -1.96 15.75 8.49
C SER A 385 -1.75 16.07 9.97
N TRP A 386 -1.55 17.36 10.31
CA TRP A 386 -1.23 17.82 11.67
C TRP A 386 -2.16 17.26 12.76
N ASN A 387 -3.45 17.12 12.45
CA ASN A 387 -4.47 16.64 13.37
C ASN A 387 -4.40 15.13 13.65
N ARG A 388 -3.79 14.35 12.75
CA ARG A 388 -3.63 12.90 12.87
C ARG A 388 -2.25 12.51 13.38
N THR A 389 -1.23 13.25 12.95
CA THR A 389 0.17 12.95 13.27
C THR A 389 0.54 13.61 14.61
N ILE A 390 0.63 14.94 14.65
CA ILE A 390 1.15 15.67 15.81
C ILE A 390 0.23 15.54 17.03
N VAL A 391 -1.08 15.70 16.84
CA VAL A 391 -2.03 15.61 17.96
C VAL A 391 -2.07 14.21 18.56
N ARG A 392 -1.79 13.16 17.78
CA ARG A 392 -1.72 11.79 18.29
C ARG A 392 -0.42 11.58 19.06
N GLU A 393 0.72 11.94 18.48
CA GLU A 393 2.03 11.79 19.12
C GLU A 393 2.13 12.60 20.43
N LEU A 394 1.56 13.82 20.47
CA LEU A 394 1.50 14.64 21.69
C LEU A 394 0.54 14.09 22.76
N LYS A 395 -0.32 13.14 22.42
CA LYS A 395 -1.26 12.49 23.35
C LYS A 395 -0.74 11.16 23.89
N VAL A 396 0.38 10.66 23.37
CA VAL A 396 1.03 9.46 23.90
C VAL A 396 1.45 9.75 25.35
N GLU A 397 1.24 8.78 26.23
CA GLU A 397 1.49 8.89 27.67
C GLU A 397 2.90 9.44 27.95
N GLN A 398 3.03 10.28 29.00
CA GLN A 398 4.27 11.02 29.32
C GLN A 398 5.51 10.14 29.52
N ASP A 399 5.35 8.82 29.64
CA ASP A 399 6.41 7.88 29.96
C ASP A 399 6.97 7.12 28.74
N ALA A 400 6.34 7.22 27.56
CA ALA A 400 6.84 6.58 26.35
C ALA A 400 7.60 7.59 25.48
N VAL A 401 8.93 7.46 25.41
CA VAL A 401 9.78 8.24 24.49
C VAL A 401 9.38 7.90 23.06
N GLY A 402 8.64 8.80 22.42
CA GLY A 402 8.21 8.64 21.04
C GLY A 402 9.26 9.14 20.04
N PRO A 403 9.15 8.79 18.74
CA PRO A 403 10.01 9.34 17.70
C PRO A 403 10.01 10.87 17.66
N TYR A 404 8.92 11.50 18.12
CA TYR A 404 8.82 12.95 18.24
C TYR A 404 9.81 13.51 19.28
N ASP A 405 10.01 12.82 20.41
CA ASP A 405 10.89 13.28 21.48
C ASP A 405 12.37 13.27 21.06
N GLU A 406 12.73 12.37 20.15
CA GLU A 406 14.07 12.24 19.58
C GLU A 406 14.40 13.31 18.53
N LEU A 407 13.42 14.10 18.07
CA LEU A 407 13.67 15.22 17.15
C LEU A 407 14.37 16.38 17.86
N SER A 408 15.25 17.08 17.13
CA SER A 408 15.81 18.34 17.63
C SER A 408 14.72 19.39 17.88
N ALA A 409 15.03 20.33 18.78
CA ALA A 409 14.16 21.45 19.06
C ALA A 409 13.87 22.30 17.80
N GLU A 410 14.84 22.41 16.88
CA GLU A 410 14.66 23.17 15.64
C GLU A 410 13.64 22.50 14.71
N LEU A 411 13.74 21.19 14.49
CA LEU A 411 12.76 20.46 13.67
C LEU A 411 11.39 20.38 14.33
N LYS A 412 11.33 20.23 15.66
CA LYS A 412 10.06 20.31 16.41
C LYS A 412 9.38 21.65 16.18
N VAL A 413 10.11 22.76 16.33
CA VAL A 413 9.56 24.10 16.11
C VAL A 413 9.10 24.26 14.66
N LYS A 414 9.91 23.85 13.68
CA LYS A 414 9.57 23.95 12.25
C LYS A 414 8.30 23.14 11.91
N LEU A 415 8.23 21.90 12.39
CA LEU A 415 7.06 21.03 12.20
C LEU A 415 5.79 21.64 12.83
N LEU A 416 5.90 22.21 14.04
CA LEU A 416 4.78 22.88 14.72
C LEU A 416 4.37 24.18 14.01
N GLU A 417 5.31 24.99 13.52
CA GLU A 417 5.05 26.20 12.77
C GLU A 417 4.28 25.90 11.46
N ASP A 418 4.77 24.95 10.65
CA ASP A 418 4.12 24.55 9.40
C ASP A 418 2.73 23.97 9.65
N SER A 419 2.61 23.16 10.70
CA SER A 419 1.33 22.59 11.13
C SER A 419 0.34 23.63 11.62
N LEU A 420 0.80 24.65 12.36
CA LEU A 420 -0.04 25.77 12.80
C LEU A 420 -0.53 26.60 11.60
N ILE A 421 0.35 26.84 10.62
CA ILE A 421 -0.02 27.52 9.37
C ILE A 421 -1.10 26.71 8.64
N ARG A 422 -0.97 25.38 8.56
CA ARG A 422 -1.96 24.52 7.92
C ARG A 422 -3.28 24.47 8.69
N ALA A 423 -3.22 24.32 10.01
CA ALA A 423 -4.38 24.36 10.90
C ALA A 423 -5.14 25.70 10.77
N SER A 424 -4.42 26.82 10.68
CA SER A 424 -5.02 28.14 10.45
C SER A 424 -5.71 28.22 9.08
N LYS A 425 -5.12 27.66 8.02
CA LYS A 425 -5.76 27.58 6.70
C LYS A 425 -7.03 26.71 6.73
N ASP A 426 -6.99 25.57 7.41
CA ASP A 426 -8.15 24.69 7.56
C ASP A 426 -9.26 25.37 8.37
N TYR A 427 -8.92 26.04 9.47
CA TYR A 427 -9.86 26.82 10.28
C TYR A 427 -10.55 27.91 9.44
N ASN A 428 -9.78 28.70 8.69
CA ASN A 428 -10.32 29.73 7.80
C ASN A 428 -11.17 29.14 6.64
N ARG A 429 -10.90 27.89 6.22
CA ARG A 429 -11.75 27.18 5.25
C ARG A 429 -13.09 26.80 5.89
N VAL A 430 -13.08 26.27 7.11
CA VAL A 430 -14.29 25.93 7.87
C VAL A 430 -15.14 27.18 8.12
N LEU A 431 -14.53 28.29 8.56
CA LEU A 431 -15.24 29.54 8.81
C LEU A 431 -15.94 30.07 7.55
N ARG A 432 -15.25 30.09 6.40
CA ARG A 432 -15.87 30.49 5.12
C ARG A 432 -17.01 29.57 4.69
N ASN A 433 -16.91 28.27 4.97
CA ASN A 433 -17.99 27.32 4.68
C ASN A 433 -19.20 27.53 5.61
N GLN A 434 -18.96 27.87 6.88
CA GLN A 434 -20.02 28.26 7.81
C GLN A 434 -20.73 29.53 7.35
N ASP A 435 -19.99 30.57 6.96
CA ASP A 435 -20.57 31.82 6.45
C ASP A 435 -21.44 31.57 5.21
N LYS A 436 -20.96 30.76 4.25
CA LYS A 436 -21.75 30.34 3.08
C LYS A 436 -23.02 29.59 3.47
N THR A 437 -22.94 28.72 4.46
CA THR A 437 -24.09 27.96 4.95
C THR A 437 -25.11 28.89 5.62
N VAL A 438 -24.65 29.83 6.44
CA VAL A 438 -25.50 30.83 7.10
C VAL A 438 -26.18 31.74 6.07
N GLU A 439 -25.45 32.22 5.05
CA GLU A 439 -26.04 33.00 3.96
C GLU A 439 -27.05 32.19 3.14
N GLY A 440 -26.78 30.90 2.91
CA GLY A 440 -27.75 29.97 2.31
C GLY A 440 -29.04 29.86 3.12
N ILE A 441 -28.93 29.66 4.44
CA ILE A 441 -30.07 29.59 5.37
C ILE A 441 -30.84 30.92 5.39
N LYS A 442 -30.15 32.07 5.43
CA LYS A 442 -30.81 33.39 5.36
C LYS A 442 -31.55 33.61 4.05
N ALA A 443 -30.95 33.23 2.92
CA ALA A 443 -31.58 33.34 1.61
C ALA A 443 -32.84 32.46 1.52
N GLU A 444 -32.79 31.24 2.04
CA GLU A 444 -33.93 30.34 2.11
C GLU A 444 -35.03 30.87 3.04
N ALA A 445 -34.65 31.37 4.22
CA ALA A 445 -35.59 32.00 5.15
C ALA A 445 -36.28 33.23 4.53
N ASN A 446 -35.52 34.08 3.83
CA ASN A 446 -36.07 35.24 3.11
C ASN A 446 -37.00 34.83 1.96
N LYS A 447 -36.67 33.77 1.22
CA LYS A 447 -37.54 33.20 0.18
C LYS A 447 -38.84 32.69 0.78
N SER A 448 -38.75 31.94 1.89
CA SER A 448 -39.92 31.44 2.64
C SER A 448 -40.78 32.58 3.18
N PHE A 449 -40.17 33.64 3.71
CA PHE A 449 -40.85 34.84 4.18
C PHE A 449 -41.62 35.53 3.04
N ARG A 450 -40.99 35.74 1.88
CA ARG A 450 -41.65 36.33 0.70
C ARG A 450 -42.81 35.48 0.18
N LEU A 451 -42.68 34.14 0.22
CA LEU A 451 -43.78 33.24 -0.14
C LEU A 451 -44.95 33.35 0.85
N LYS A 452 -44.68 33.48 2.15
CA LYS A 452 -45.72 33.72 3.16
C LYS A 452 -46.37 35.09 3.01
N GLU A 453 -45.59 36.12 2.70
CA GLU A 453 -46.07 37.49 2.48
C GLU A 453 -47.01 37.54 1.25
N THR A 454 -46.60 36.94 0.13
CA THR A 454 -47.46 36.84 -1.06
C THR A 454 -48.74 36.02 -0.83
N SER A 455 -48.65 34.95 -0.04
CA SER A 455 -49.81 34.16 0.39
C SER A 455 -50.76 34.97 1.28
N LEU A 456 -50.22 35.75 2.23
CA LEU A 456 -50.99 36.64 3.10
C LEU A 456 -51.70 37.74 2.29
N ASP A 457 -51.03 38.34 1.33
CA ASP A 457 -51.62 39.34 0.43
C ASP A 457 -52.73 38.76 -0.45
N ALA A 458 -52.60 37.51 -0.89
CA ALA A 458 -53.66 36.79 -1.58
C ALA A 458 -54.87 36.56 -0.65
N ALA A 459 -54.63 36.11 0.59
CA ALA A 459 -55.69 35.92 1.58
C ALA A 459 -56.43 37.23 1.93
N LEU A 460 -55.70 38.34 2.08
CA LEU A 460 -56.28 39.66 2.33
C LEU A 460 -57.14 40.15 1.17
N ARG A 461 -56.72 39.92 -0.08
CA ARG A 461 -57.52 40.23 -1.27
C ARG A 461 -58.81 39.42 -1.30
N ASN A 462 -58.73 38.12 -1.05
CA ASN A 462 -59.89 37.23 -0.96
C ASN A 462 -60.87 37.69 0.14
N ALA A 463 -60.35 38.05 1.33
CA ALA A 463 -61.18 38.55 2.43
C ALA A 463 -61.92 39.86 2.06
N LYS A 464 -61.26 40.78 1.35
CA LYS A 464 -61.90 42.01 0.85
C LYS A 464 -63.00 41.71 -0.17
N GLN A 465 -62.74 40.78 -1.09
CA GLN A 465 -63.72 40.33 -2.07
C GLN A 465 -64.96 39.74 -1.37
N LEU A 466 -64.77 38.76 -0.48
CA LEU A 466 -65.86 38.14 0.30
C LEU A 466 -66.66 39.16 1.12
N LYS A 467 -66.00 40.18 1.65
CA LYS A 467 -66.67 41.28 2.35
C LYS A 467 -67.56 42.11 1.42
N SER A 468 -67.10 42.39 0.20
CA SER A 468 -67.87 43.11 -0.82
C SER A 468 -69.07 42.28 -1.31
N GLU A 469 -68.88 40.98 -1.51
CA GLU A 469 -69.94 40.04 -1.86
C GLU A 469 -71.00 39.96 -0.76
N ASN A 470 -70.57 39.84 0.51
CA ASN A 470 -71.48 39.90 1.66
C ASN A 470 -72.29 41.20 1.72
N LEU A 471 -71.66 42.33 1.40
CA LEU A 471 -72.35 43.63 1.37
C LEU A 471 -73.40 43.65 0.24
N ASN A 472 -73.08 43.11 -0.94
CA ASN A 472 -74.02 42.98 -2.05
C ASN A 472 -75.18 42.05 -1.69
N LEU A 473 -74.90 40.88 -1.12
CA LEU A 473 -75.91 39.95 -0.63
C LEU A 473 -76.83 40.59 0.42
N LYS A 474 -76.28 41.41 1.34
CA LYS A 474 -77.10 42.18 2.28
C LYS A 474 -77.99 43.21 1.60
N LYS A 475 -77.51 43.88 0.56
CA LYS A 475 -78.32 44.82 -0.24
C LYS A 475 -79.42 44.10 -1.00
N GLU A 476 -79.12 42.96 -1.61
CA GLU A 476 -80.12 42.09 -2.25
C GLU A 476 -81.15 41.61 -1.23
N LEU A 477 -80.72 41.14 -0.07
CA LEU A 477 -81.62 40.73 1.02
C LEU A 477 -82.55 41.88 1.46
N HIS A 478 -82.06 43.12 1.50
CA HIS A 478 -82.88 44.29 1.80
C HIS A 478 -83.81 44.70 0.64
N SER A 479 -83.45 44.43 -0.62
CA SER A 479 -84.28 44.73 -1.79
C SER A 479 -85.42 43.73 -1.98
N PHE A 480 -85.30 42.53 -1.41
CA PHE A 480 -86.45 41.66 -1.17
C PHE A 480 -87.45 42.40 -0.25
N LYS A 481 -88.45 43.05 -0.87
CA LYS A 481 -89.63 43.58 -0.18
C LYS A 481 -90.12 42.50 0.77
N ARG A 482 -90.29 42.85 2.06
CA ARG A 482 -90.92 41.99 3.06
C ARG A 482 -92.08 41.27 2.38
N LEU A 483 -92.00 39.94 2.32
CA LEU A 483 -93.10 39.13 1.84
C LEU A 483 -94.36 39.66 2.52
N PRO A 484 -95.43 39.96 1.75
CA PRO A 484 -96.66 40.46 2.34
C PRO A 484 -97.02 39.57 3.53
N ALA A 485 -97.55 40.13 4.62
CA ALA A 485 -97.90 39.36 5.84
C ALA A 485 -98.84 38.16 5.57
N ASN A 486 -99.36 38.06 4.35
CA ASN A 486 -100.28 37.06 3.85
C ASN A 486 -99.57 35.95 3.04
N TYR A 487 -98.24 35.94 2.95
CA TYR A 487 -97.49 34.93 2.22
C TYR A 487 -97.59 33.58 2.91
N LYS A 488 -98.45 32.71 2.38
CA LYS A 488 -98.60 31.33 2.82
C LYS A 488 -97.44 30.52 2.23
N PHE A 489 -96.52 30.07 3.08
CA PHE A 489 -95.54 29.05 2.69
C PHE A 489 -96.28 27.87 2.02
N PRO A 490 -95.79 27.34 0.88
CA PRO A 490 -96.37 26.15 0.28
C PRO A 490 -96.34 25.01 1.31
N LYS A 491 -97.51 24.48 1.68
CA LYS A 491 -97.64 23.38 2.65
C LYS A 491 -97.13 22.02 2.14
N ASN A 492 -96.55 21.97 0.94
CA ASN A 492 -96.00 20.74 0.38
C ASN A 492 -94.57 20.52 0.85
N ARG A 493 -94.44 20.03 2.10
CA ARG A 493 -93.17 19.62 2.70
C ARG A 493 -92.72 18.20 2.27
N ASN A 494 -93.51 17.51 1.45
CA ASN A 494 -93.27 16.12 1.09
C ASN A 494 -93.28 15.94 -0.43
N GLN A 495 -92.21 16.33 -1.12
CA GLN A 495 -91.90 15.85 -2.47
C GLN A 495 -90.48 16.26 -2.89
N TYR A 496 -89.48 15.75 -2.16
CA TYR A 496 -88.18 15.45 -2.77
C TYR A 496 -88.17 13.94 -2.98
N SER A 497 -88.87 13.48 -4.02
CA SER A 497 -88.67 12.13 -4.54
C SER A 497 -87.32 12.13 -5.25
N TYR A 498 -86.35 11.45 -4.65
CA TYR A 498 -85.13 11.05 -5.33
C TYR A 498 -85.55 10.18 -6.52
N ASP A 499 -85.38 10.69 -7.73
CA ASP A 499 -85.51 9.90 -8.94
C ASP A 499 -84.27 8.97 -9.01
N PRO A 500 -84.41 7.64 -8.99
CA PRO A 500 -83.27 6.72 -9.05
C PRO A 500 -82.53 6.76 -10.40
N SER A 501 -83.05 7.47 -11.41
CA SER A 501 -82.48 7.54 -12.75
C SER A 501 -81.32 8.55 -12.92
N GLY A 502 -80.96 9.32 -11.88
CA GLY A 502 -79.71 10.08 -11.87
C GLY A 502 -79.69 11.39 -12.67
N ASP A 503 -80.77 11.77 -13.34
CA ASP A 503 -80.85 13.04 -14.06
C ASP A 503 -81.46 14.14 -13.19
N SER A 504 -80.65 14.68 -12.28
CA SER A 504 -80.99 15.93 -11.59
C SER A 504 -81.08 17.08 -12.60
N LYS A 505 -82.24 17.73 -12.67
CA LYS A 505 -82.46 18.96 -13.43
C LYS A 505 -81.67 20.17 -12.90
N TYR A 506 -81.00 20.01 -11.75
CA TYR A 506 -80.08 20.98 -11.17
C TYR A 506 -78.65 20.43 -11.23
N GLY A 507 -77.96 20.72 -12.34
CA GLY A 507 -76.50 20.67 -12.46
C GLY A 507 -75.86 19.28 -12.47
N GLN A 508 -75.06 19.00 -13.50
CA GLN A 508 -74.19 17.83 -13.61
C GLN A 508 -72.98 17.89 -12.64
N ASP A 509 -73.19 18.17 -11.36
CA ASP A 509 -72.12 17.96 -10.39
C ASP A 509 -72.13 16.48 -10.03
N ARG A 510 -71.35 15.71 -10.81
CA ARG A 510 -71.03 14.32 -10.47
C ARG A 510 -70.54 14.28 -9.03
N PRO A 511 -71.05 13.37 -8.18
CA PRO A 511 -70.41 13.11 -6.89
C PRO A 511 -68.95 12.76 -7.15
N THR A 512 -68.06 13.47 -6.46
CA THR A 512 -66.62 13.28 -6.47
C THR A 512 -66.31 11.78 -6.49
N THR A 513 -65.73 11.35 -7.60
CA THR A 513 -65.20 10.00 -7.80
C THR A 513 -64.35 9.61 -6.61
N GLN A 514 -64.65 8.43 -6.04
CA GLN A 514 -63.77 7.74 -5.11
C GLN A 514 -62.34 7.70 -5.67
N PRO A 515 -61.30 7.80 -4.82
CA PRO A 515 -59.92 7.77 -5.28
C PRO A 515 -59.65 6.43 -5.98
N SER A 516 -59.35 6.51 -7.27
CA SER A 516 -58.93 5.39 -8.10
C SER A 516 -57.66 4.78 -7.54
N THR A 517 -57.66 3.46 -7.44
CA THR A 517 -56.52 2.58 -7.16
C THR A 517 -55.24 3.04 -7.83
N VAL A 518 -54.24 3.27 -6.97
CA VAL A 518 -52.84 3.59 -7.26
C VAL A 518 -52.18 2.41 -7.99
N GLY A 519 -51.46 2.73 -9.07
CA GLY A 519 -50.55 1.80 -9.74
C GLY A 519 -49.33 1.49 -8.87
N PRO A 520 -48.66 0.33 -9.07
CA PRO A 520 -47.62 -0.13 -8.19
C PRO A 520 -46.30 0.52 -8.58
N GLU A 521 -46.05 1.75 -8.13
CA GLU A 521 -44.69 2.30 -8.04
C GLU A 521 -44.73 3.67 -7.36
N ALA A 522 -43.86 3.84 -6.37
CA ALA A 522 -43.56 5.01 -5.55
C ALA A 522 -44.29 5.14 -4.20
N ASP A 523 -43.44 5.38 -3.19
CA ASP A 523 -43.67 5.75 -1.80
C ASP A 523 -44.05 4.65 -0.80
N ALA A 524 -43.00 4.03 -0.27
CA ALA A 524 -43.00 3.31 0.99
C ALA A 524 -43.43 4.26 2.13
N GLY A 525 -44.72 4.21 2.48
CA GLY A 525 -45.21 4.77 3.74
C GLY A 525 -44.46 4.14 4.92
N ILE A 526 -44.09 4.95 5.90
CA ILE A 526 -43.43 4.49 7.13
C ILE A 526 -44.45 3.63 7.89
N VAL A 527 -44.18 2.33 7.99
CA VAL A 527 -44.96 1.40 8.80
C VAL A 527 -44.26 1.26 10.14
N ILE A 528 -44.95 1.60 11.23
CA ILE A 528 -44.48 1.30 12.58
C ILE A 528 -45.05 -0.07 12.95
N VAL A 529 -44.15 -1.03 13.20
CA VAL A 529 -44.52 -2.37 13.66
C VAL A 529 -44.25 -2.44 15.15
N GLU A 530 -45.31 -2.66 15.94
CA GLU A 530 -45.22 -2.85 17.39
C GLU A 530 -45.88 -4.21 17.73
N GLY A 531 -45.04 -5.20 18.03
CA GLY A 531 -45.50 -6.58 18.22
C GLY A 531 -46.02 -7.23 16.93
N GLN A 532 -47.14 -7.95 17.01
CA GLN A 532 -47.79 -8.61 15.86
C GLN A 532 -48.78 -7.71 15.09
N HIS A 533 -48.84 -6.42 15.41
CA HIS A 533 -49.80 -5.50 14.81
C HIS A 533 -49.10 -4.43 13.96
N VAL A 534 -49.69 -4.16 12.81
CA VAL A 534 -49.19 -3.23 11.78
C VAL A 534 -50.16 -2.06 11.75
N PHE A 535 -49.67 -0.85 12.08
CA PHE A 535 -50.48 0.36 12.08
C PHE A 535 -50.05 1.29 10.92
N PRO A 536 -50.96 1.62 9.98
CA PRO A 536 -50.65 2.60 8.94
C PRO A 536 -50.70 4.02 9.53
N VAL A 537 -49.59 4.74 9.47
CA VAL A 537 -49.52 6.15 9.88
C VAL A 537 -49.85 7.02 8.68
N TYR A 538 -51.05 7.59 8.65
CA TYR A 538 -51.43 8.61 7.67
C TYR A 538 -50.95 9.96 8.19
N SER A 539 -49.94 10.57 7.54
CA SER A 539 -49.58 11.94 7.81
C SER A 539 -50.64 12.87 7.21
N TYR A 540 -51.51 13.41 8.04
CA TYR A 540 -52.26 14.61 7.68
C TYR A 540 -51.30 15.80 7.79
N GLN A 541 -50.83 16.31 6.64
CA GLN A 541 -50.24 17.66 6.60
C GLN A 541 -51.36 18.70 6.73
N PRO A 542 -51.21 19.72 7.59
CA PRO A 542 -52.18 20.80 7.76
C PRO A 542 -52.19 21.82 6.61
#